data_AF-A0A9P3J2F0-F1
#
_entry.id   AF-A0A9P3J2F0-F1
#
_cell.length_a   1.000
_cell.length_b   1.000
_cell.length_c   1.000
_cell.angle_alpha   90.00
_cell.angle_beta   90.00
_cell.angle_gamma   90.00
#
_symmetry.space_group_name_H-M   'P 1'
#
loop_
_entity.id
_entity.type
_entity.pdbx_description
1 polymer ?
#
loop_
_entity_poly.entity_id
_entity_poly.type
_entity_poly.pdbx_seq_one_letter_code
_entity_poly.pdbx_strand_id
1 'polypeptide(L)'
;MSNKMWENTVEHAKTCVLNGKLHVYYADDKQNIGVIFNNIFQLMGLIADSQYMSVDLLSESEKIYVDKLVKVAYENWENVVEYDGEALIGVKPNGLTTLDATTDDPGATQRSYSSGQYT
;
A
#
# COMPACT_ATOMS: atom_id res chain seq x y z
N MET A 1 -6.55 26.06 -0.04
CA MET A 1 -6.82 24.91 0.86
C MET A 1 -6.59 25.34 2.29
N SER A 2 -7.41 24.93 3.24
CA SER A 2 -7.13 25.11 4.67
C SER A 2 -6.40 23.89 5.22
N ASN A 3 -5.64 24.05 6.32
CA ASN A 3 -4.99 22.92 7.00
C ASN A 3 -5.99 21.80 7.31
N LYS A 4 -7.21 22.16 7.75
CA LYS A 4 -8.29 21.20 8.03
C LYS A 4 -8.72 20.36 6.83
N MET A 5 -8.80 20.94 5.63
CA MET A 5 -9.16 20.18 4.42
C MET A 5 -8.01 19.26 3.99
N TRP A 6 -6.77 19.71 4.13
CA TRP A 6 -5.58 18.90 3.88
C TRP A 6 -5.48 17.71 4.83
N GLU A 7 -5.64 17.94 6.14
CA GLU A 7 -5.66 16.91 7.18
C GLU A 7 -6.71 15.84 6.90
N ASN A 8 -7.96 16.24 6.59
CA ASN A 8 -9.03 15.30 6.26
C ASN A 8 -8.69 14.45 5.01
N THR A 9 -8.03 15.03 4.01
CA THR A 9 -7.63 14.31 2.79
C THR A 9 -6.54 13.29 3.10
N VAL A 10 -5.55 13.68 3.91
CA VAL A 10 -4.49 12.79 4.39
C VAL A 10 -5.08 11.66 5.24
N GLU A 11 -6.04 11.97 6.10
CA GLU A 11 -6.71 10.97 6.95
C GLU A 11 -7.50 9.97 6.12
N HIS A 12 -8.21 10.40 5.08
CA HIS A 12 -8.87 9.49 4.14
C HIS A 12 -7.87 8.64 3.34
N ALA A 13 -6.78 9.23 2.85
CA ALA A 13 -5.76 8.48 2.12
C ALA A 13 -5.15 7.36 2.97
N LYS A 14 -5.03 7.56 4.28
CA LYS A 14 -4.55 6.54 5.23
C LYS A 14 -5.52 5.38 5.45
N THR A 15 -6.83 5.56 5.18
CA THR A 15 -7.82 4.47 5.27
C THR A 15 -8.01 3.72 3.96
N CYS A 16 -7.31 4.12 2.89
CA CYS A 16 -7.35 3.44 1.61
C CYS A 16 -6.81 2.00 1.74
N VAL A 17 -7.49 1.04 1.10
CA VAL A 17 -7.02 -0.35 1.04
C VAL A 17 -5.77 -0.38 0.16
N LEU A 18 -4.62 -0.61 0.79
CA LEU A 18 -3.34 -0.77 0.09
C LEU A 18 -3.30 -2.16 -0.55
N ASN A 19 -2.72 -2.26 -1.74
CA ASN A 19 -2.71 -3.50 -2.54
C ASN A 19 -1.72 -4.57 -2.02
N GLY A 20 -1.28 -4.45 -0.78
CA GLY A 20 -0.35 -5.38 -0.12
C GLY A 20 1.10 -5.27 -0.60
N LYS A 21 1.43 -4.34 -1.50
CA LYS A 21 2.80 -4.18 -1.99
C LYS A 21 3.65 -3.34 -1.04
N LEU A 22 4.91 -3.71 -0.97
CA LEU A 22 5.93 -3.00 -0.22
C LEU A 22 7.03 -2.53 -1.15
N HIS A 23 7.62 -1.40 -0.79
CA HIS A 23 8.73 -0.82 -1.52
C HIS A 23 9.95 -0.84 -0.60
N VAL A 24 11.04 -1.45 -1.04
CA VAL A 24 12.25 -1.62 -0.22
C VAL A 24 13.43 -0.97 -0.91
N TYR A 25 14.12 -0.12 -0.17
CA TYR A 25 15.41 0.42 -0.56
C TYR A 25 16.50 -0.30 0.24
N TYR A 26 17.47 -0.91 -0.44
CA TYR A 26 18.64 -1.51 0.20
C TYR A 26 19.82 -0.55 0.15
N ALA A 27 20.46 -0.38 1.30
CA ALA A 27 21.64 0.47 1.44
C ALA A 27 22.94 -0.24 0.99
N ASP A 28 22.91 -1.57 0.91
CA ASP A 28 24.03 -2.40 0.48
C ASP A 28 23.64 -3.40 -0.62
N ASP A 29 24.61 -3.76 -1.47
CA ASP A 29 24.40 -4.72 -2.56
C ASP A 29 24.01 -6.12 -2.05
N LYS A 30 24.32 -6.40 -0.78
CA LYS A 30 24.04 -7.68 -0.13
C LYS A 30 22.63 -7.74 0.47
N GLN A 31 21.86 -6.66 0.40
CA GLN A 31 20.49 -6.60 0.92
C GLN A 31 20.36 -6.89 2.42
N ASN A 32 21.41 -6.61 3.21
CA ASN A 32 21.37 -6.82 4.66
C ASN A 32 20.69 -5.66 5.38
N ILE A 33 20.83 -4.45 4.85
CA ILE A 33 20.30 -3.23 5.45
C ILE A 33 19.38 -2.52 4.46
N GLY A 34 18.15 -2.25 4.86
CA GLY A 34 17.22 -1.53 4.00
C GLY A 34 16.02 -0.95 4.72
N VAL A 35 15.34 0.02 4.10
CA VAL A 35 14.10 0.60 4.65
C VAL A 35 12.90 0.12 3.84
N ILE A 36 11.80 -0.15 4.56
CA ILE A 36 10.54 -0.61 3.96
C ILE A 36 9.54 0.53 3.98
N PHE A 37 8.86 0.73 2.87
CA PHE A 37 7.73 1.64 2.72
C PHE A 37 6.47 0.86 2.31
N ASN A 38 5.31 1.38 2.71
CA ASN A 38 4.04 0.90 2.18
C ASN A 38 3.72 1.52 0.80
N ASN A 39 2.57 1.16 0.24
CA ASN A 39 2.06 1.66 -1.04
C ASN A 39 1.90 3.19 -1.16
N ILE A 40 1.76 3.91 -0.06
CA ILE A 40 1.70 5.39 -0.06
C ILE A 40 3.08 6.00 0.28
N PHE A 41 4.14 5.20 0.18
CA PHE A 41 5.53 5.55 0.45
C PHE A 41 5.80 6.00 1.89
N GLN A 42 4.94 5.60 2.83
CA GLN A 42 5.18 5.84 4.24
C GLN A 42 6.16 4.80 4.78
N LEU A 43 7.16 5.24 5.54
CA LEU A 43 8.13 4.37 6.22
C LEU A 43 7.40 3.42 7.20
N MET A 44 7.62 2.12 7.03
CA MET A 44 7.12 1.06 7.90
C MET A 44 8.19 0.60 8.89
N GLY A 45 9.44 0.47 8.45
CA GLY A 45 10.52 -0.03 9.29
C GLY A 45 11.85 -0.25 8.59
N LEU A 46 12.77 -0.89 9.32
CA LEU A 46 14.14 -1.20 8.92
C LEU A 46 14.28 -2.72 8.77
N ILE A 47 15.01 -3.15 7.74
CA ILE A 47 15.58 -4.48 7.59
C ILE A 47 17.02 -4.38 8.06
N ALA A 48 17.41 -5.23 9.01
CA ALA A 48 18.80 -5.42 9.41
C ALA A 48 19.06 -6.92 9.58
N ASP A 49 20.10 -7.45 8.94
CA ASP A 49 20.46 -8.87 8.98
C ASP A 49 19.27 -9.79 8.65
N SER A 50 18.51 -9.43 7.60
CA SER A 50 17.28 -10.13 7.16
C SER A 50 16.12 -10.14 8.18
N GLN A 51 16.17 -9.31 9.22
CA GLN A 51 15.10 -9.17 10.21
C GLN A 51 14.40 -7.83 10.06
N TYR A 52 13.07 -7.86 10.13
CA TYR A 52 12.23 -6.66 10.12
C TYR A 52 12.07 -6.07 11.51
N MET A 53 12.28 -4.76 11.63
CA MET A 53 12.02 -3.97 12.82
C MET A 53 11.08 -2.80 12.47
N SER A 54 9.92 -2.75 13.12
CA SER A 54 8.97 -1.64 12.98
C SER A 54 9.59 -0.31 13.43
N VAL A 55 9.29 0.77 12.71
CA VAL A 55 9.72 2.14 13.05
C VAL A 55 9.35 2.56 14.48
N ASP A 56 8.25 2.00 15.01
CA ASP A 56 7.78 2.28 16.38
C ASP A 56 8.66 1.67 17.46
N LEU A 57 9.38 0.59 17.14
CA LEU A 57 10.24 -0.15 18.05
C LEU A 57 11.70 0.33 18.03
N LEU A 58 12.04 1.22 17.10
CA LEU A 58 13.40 1.76 16.98
C LEU A 58 13.73 2.75 18.10
N SER A 59 14.94 2.64 18.63
CA SER A 59 15.56 3.64 19.50
C SER A 59 15.75 4.98 18.78
N GLU A 60 15.93 6.07 19.54
CA GLU A 60 16.18 7.40 18.96
C GLU A 60 17.42 7.42 18.05
N SER A 61 18.48 6.72 18.44
CA SER A 61 19.68 6.58 17.61
C SER A 61 19.42 5.86 16.30
N GLU A 62 18.61 4.80 16.31
CA GLU A 62 18.24 4.07 15.10
C GLU A 62 17.34 4.91 14.20
N LYS A 63 16.40 5.68 14.77
CA LYS A 63 15.56 6.61 14.01
C LYS A 63 16.37 7.65 13.26
N ILE A 64 17.43 8.21 13.86
CA ILE A 64 18.33 9.13 13.17
C ILE A 64 19.02 8.46 11.96
N TYR A 65 19.41 7.20 12.10
CA TYR A 65 20.01 6.44 11.00
C TYR A 65 18.99 6.14 9.90
N VAL A 66 17.81 5.67 10.26
CA VAL A 66 16.71 5.38 9.33
C VAL A 66 16.26 6.64 8.59
N ASP A 67 16.17 7.80 9.26
CA ASP A 67 15.85 9.08 8.62
C ASP A 67 16.86 9.45 7.53
N LYS A 68 18.14 9.14 7.71
CA LYS A 68 19.15 9.33 6.66
C LYS A 68 18.93 8.37 5.50
N LEU A 69 18.66 7.09 5.78
CA LEU A 69 18.38 6.11 4.74
C LEU A 69 17.13 6.47 3.93
N VAL A 70 16.08 6.95 4.59
CA VAL A 70 14.84 7.41 3.93
C VAL A 70 15.13 8.56 2.96
N LYS A 71 15.93 9.55 3.37
CA LYS A 71 16.32 10.64 2.47
C LYS A 71 17.06 10.13 1.24
N VAL A 72 18.03 9.24 1.43
CA VAL A 72 18.77 8.63 0.33
C VAL A 72 17.86 7.81 -0.58
N ALA A 73 16.92 7.05 -0.02
CA ALA A 73 15.94 6.27 -0.78
C ALA A 73 15.06 7.17 -1.66
N TYR A 74 14.62 8.33 -1.15
CA TYR A 74 13.86 9.29 -1.94
C TYR A 74 14.68 9.97 -3.04
N GLU A 75 15.97 10.19 -2.80
CA GLU A 75 16.89 10.75 -3.80
C GLU A 75 17.25 9.74 -4.90
N ASN A 76 17.16 8.43 -4.61
CA ASN A 76 17.57 7.34 -5.50
C ASN A 76 16.41 6.35 -5.71
N TRP A 77 15.20 6.86 -5.97
CA TRP A 77 13.98 6.07 -6.01
C TRP A 77 13.99 4.98 -7.10
N GLU A 78 14.78 5.16 -8.16
CA GLU A 78 15.02 4.17 -9.20
C GLU A 78 15.61 2.84 -8.69
N ASN A 79 16.25 2.86 -7.51
CA ASN A 79 16.84 1.68 -6.88
C ASN A 79 15.89 1.00 -5.89
N VAL A 80 14.67 1.54 -5.72
CA VAL A 80 13.65 0.95 -4.85
C VAL A 80 12.98 -0.21 -5.55
N VAL A 81 13.00 -1.36 -4.89
CA VAL A 81 12.43 -2.60 -5.43
C VAL A 81 11.06 -2.84 -4.81
N GLU A 82 10.09 -3.19 -5.64
CA GLU A 82 8.74 -3.56 -5.22
C GLU A 82 8.70 -5.05 -4.85
N TYR A 83 8.03 -5.35 -3.73
CA TYR A 83 7.83 -6.70 -3.22
C TYR A 83 6.35 -6.93 -2.89
N ASP A 84 5.94 -8.20 -3.00
CA ASP A 84 4.70 -8.65 -2.37
C ASP A 84 4.90 -8.70 -0.84
N GLY A 85 4.06 -7.97 -0.11
CA GLY A 85 4.18 -7.85 1.34
C GLY A 85 3.97 -9.17 2.08
N GLU A 86 3.15 -10.08 1.53
CA GLU A 86 2.96 -11.42 2.12
C GLU A 86 4.27 -12.22 2.09
N ALA A 87 5.02 -12.12 0.98
CA ALA A 87 6.26 -12.84 0.79
C ALA A 87 7.43 -12.23 1.59
N LEU A 88 7.45 -10.90 1.75
CA LEU A 88 8.57 -10.20 2.38
C LEU A 88 8.53 -10.20 3.91
N ILE A 89 7.35 -9.97 4.50
CA ILE A 89 7.20 -9.89 5.98
C ILE A 89 6.72 -11.23 6.56
N GLY A 90 6.28 -12.18 5.73
CA GLY A 90 5.78 -13.49 6.18
C GLY A 90 4.48 -13.40 6.98
N VAL A 91 3.79 -12.25 6.93
CA VAL A 91 2.52 -12.02 7.61
C VAL A 91 1.39 -12.26 6.63
N LYS A 92 0.61 -13.33 6.87
CA LYS A 92 -0.69 -13.48 6.22
C LYS A 92 -1.56 -12.27 6.61
N PRO A 93 -2.06 -11.48 5.66
CA PRO A 93 -3.06 -10.46 5.96
C PRO A 93 -4.33 -11.22 6.34
N ASN A 94 -4.57 -11.35 7.64
CA ASN A 94 -5.88 -11.76 8.12
C ASN A 94 -6.88 -10.68 7.70
N GLY A 95 -7.57 -10.90 6.59
CA GLY A 95 -8.74 -10.14 6.19
C GLY A 95 -8.71 -9.51 4.81
N LEU A 96 -8.30 -10.22 3.76
CA LEU A 96 -8.82 -9.94 2.41
C LEU A 96 -9.90 -10.96 2.08
N THR A 97 -11.16 -10.62 2.34
CA THR A 97 -12.27 -11.25 1.63
C THR A 97 -12.08 -10.95 0.15
N THR A 98 -11.69 -11.97 -0.60
CA THR A 98 -11.92 -12.07 -2.04
C THR A 98 -13.34 -11.61 -2.31
N LEU A 99 -13.49 -10.43 -2.91
CA LEU A 99 -14.69 -10.08 -3.64
C LEU A 99 -14.70 -11.00 -4.85
N ASP A 100 -15.50 -12.06 -4.76
CA ASP A 100 -15.88 -12.88 -5.90
C ASP A 100 -16.30 -11.97 -7.04
N ALA A 101 -15.55 -12.02 -8.14
CA ALA A 101 -15.99 -11.53 -9.43
C ALA A 101 -17.03 -12.53 -9.97
N THR A 102 -18.23 -12.53 -9.39
CA THR A 102 -19.40 -13.10 -10.04
C THR A 102 -20.07 -12.01 -10.87
N THR A 103 -19.83 -12.09 -12.17
CA THR A 103 -20.74 -11.56 -13.18
C THR A 103 -22.17 -12.01 -12.88
N ASP A 104 -23.06 -11.09 -12.55
CA ASP A 104 -24.50 -11.25 -12.78
C ASP A 104 -25.13 -9.86 -12.90
N ASP A 105 -25.36 -9.44 -14.14
CA ASP A 105 -26.30 -8.37 -14.50
C ASP A 105 -27.72 -8.92 -14.33
N PRO A 106 -28.59 -8.23 -13.58
CA PRO A 106 -29.89 -7.95 -14.18
C PRO A 106 -30.50 -6.62 -13.70
N GLY A 107 -30.84 -5.72 -14.62
CA GLY A 107 -31.57 -4.51 -14.24
C GLY A 107 -32.12 -3.58 -15.30
N ALA A 108 -32.15 -3.94 -16.59
CA ALA A 108 -32.77 -3.10 -17.61
C ALA A 108 -34.25 -3.50 -17.84
N THR A 109 -35.18 -2.90 -17.09
CA THR A 109 -36.61 -2.92 -17.48
C THR A 109 -36.87 -1.82 -18.50
N GLN A 110 -36.95 -2.20 -19.77
CA GLN A 110 -37.33 -1.32 -20.87
C GLN A 110 -38.82 -1.00 -20.88
N ARG A 111 -39.09 0.26 -21.21
CA ARG A 111 -40.40 0.90 -21.36
C ARG A 111 -41.24 0.28 -22.49
N SER A 112 -42.54 0.32 -22.26
CA SER A 112 -43.67 -0.08 -23.08
C SER A 112 -43.69 0.47 -24.52
N TYR A 113 -44.09 -0.36 -25.48
CA TYR A 113 -44.76 0.06 -26.72
C TYR A 113 -45.88 -0.93 -27.10
N SER A 114 -47.01 -0.35 -27.48
CA SER A 114 -48.31 -0.98 -27.74
C SER A 114 -48.52 -1.33 -29.23
N SER A 115 -49.56 -2.13 -29.50
CA SER A 115 -50.18 -2.46 -30.81
C SER A 115 -49.57 -3.68 -31.51
N GLY A 116 -50.29 -4.67 -32.03
CA GLY A 116 -51.72 -4.90 -32.24
C GLY A 116 -51.85 -6.09 -33.19
N GLN A 117 -52.82 -6.99 -32.97
CA GLN A 117 -53.20 -8.02 -33.94
C GLN A 117 -54.73 -8.00 -34.01
N TYR A 118 -55.23 -7.58 -35.17
CA TYR A 118 -56.63 -7.65 -35.55
C TYR A 118 -56.98 -9.08 -35.96
N THR A 119 -58.12 -9.58 -35.50
CA THR A 119 -58.96 -10.54 -36.23
C THR A 119 -60.15 -9.79 -36.81
#